data_AF-A0AAW0CSC7-F1
#
_entry.id   AF-A0AAW0CSC7-F1
#
_cell.length_a   1.000
_cell.length_b   1.000
_cell.length_c   1.000
_cell.angle_alpha   90.00
_cell.angle_beta   90.00
_cell.angle_gamma   90.00
#
_symmetry.space_group_name_H-M   'P 1'
#
loop_
_entity.id
_entity.type
_entity.pdbx_description
1 polymer ?
#
loop_
_entity_poly.entity_id
_entity_poly.type
_entity_poly.pdbx_seq_one_letter_code
_entity_poly.pdbx_strand_id
1 'polypeptide(L)'
;MFFAPFLTLALASAAVASPNKRTDSLSVELSAAANSFNSVTDLVLTATVSNNGAQSIKVLKYGTILDGDLPTRSFTVTRDDKEVDFTGIKISVSLEDADESAYVTIPAGESVAVTHDVSALFDFAAAGKGAFTFTPVTTFQSAPSDEKVAARSQLTAIEAAATPITISITGDVAKVEMLSRRATDICTTASRKSFIDASYTEAKSLASIASSYVTSRGSSDSLYRAYWGSTATSHCGKEKHFI
;
A
#
# COMPACT_ATOMS: atom_id res chain seq x y z
N MET A 1 75.97 34.97 13.72
CA MET A 1 76.07 33.69 12.98
C MET A 1 76.15 32.60 14.04
N PHE A 2 75.21 31.67 14.27
CA PHE A 2 74.19 30.97 13.47
C PHE A 2 72.97 30.68 14.38
N PHE A 3 71.74 31.07 14.00
CA PHE A 3 70.60 30.25 13.51
C PHE A 3 70.08 29.13 14.44
N ALA A 4 68.82 29.30 14.90
CA ALA A 4 67.95 28.29 15.52
C ALA A 4 67.39 27.31 14.46
N PRO A 5 66.73 26.18 14.84
CA PRO A 5 65.27 26.29 15.07
C PRO A 5 64.64 25.34 16.11
N PHE A 6 63.46 25.75 16.55
CA PHE A 6 62.42 25.00 17.26
C PHE A 6 61.88 23.84 16.41
N LEU A 7 61.63 22.68 17.03
CA LEU A 7 60.93 21.54 16.43
C LEU A 7 59.55 21.39 17.10
N THR A 8 58.50 21.79 16.41
CA THR A 8 57.09 21.58 16.79
C THR A 8 56.60 20.26 16.21
N LEU A 9 56.13 19.35 17.07
CA LEU A 9 55.57 18.06 16.69
C LEU A 9 54.07 18.22 16.40
N ALA A 10 53.68 18.24 15.14
CA ALA A 10 52.28 18.23 14.72
C ALA A 10 51.76 16.78 14.65
N LEU A 11 50.82 16.42 15.54
CA LEU A 11 50.03 15.20 15.40
C LEU A 11 48.96 15.43 14.33
N ALA A 12 49.17 14.85 13.14
CA ALA A 12 48.13 14.76 12.12
C ALA A 12 47.22 13.55 12.43
N SER A 13 46.02 13.81 12.94
CA SER A 13 44.97 12.80 13.04
C SER A 13 44.48 12.48 11.63
N ALA A 14 44.92 11.35 11.09
CA ALA A 14 44.33 10.78 9.87
C ALA A 14 42.90 10.33 10.19
N ALA A 15 41.92 11.15 9.84
CA ALA A 15 40.52 10.72 9.78
C ALA A 15 40.42 9.66 8.67
N VAL A 16 40.39 8.40 9.06
CA VAL A 16 40.06 7.30 8.15
C VAL A 16 38.59 7.47 7.82
N ALA A 17 38.29 8.13 6.71
CA ALA A 17 36.98 8.07 6.09
C ALA A 17 36.78 6.61 5.65
N SER A 18 36.12 5.82 6.48
CA SER A 18 35.58 4.54 6.05
C SER A 18 34.66 4.80 4.86
N PRO A 19 34.71 3.97 3.80
CA PRO A 19 33.72 4.06 2.75
C PRO A 19 32.38 3.81 3.43
N ASN A 20 31.50 4.82 3.45
CA ASN A 20 30.09 4.60 3.74
C ASN A 20 29.65 3.52 2.75
N LYS A 21 29.57 2.29 3.24
CA LYS A 21 28.64 1.29 2.72
C LYS A 21 27.36 2.08 2.49
N ARG A 22 26.83 2.14 1.26
CA ARG A 22 25.49 2.65 1.04
C ARG A 22 24.58 1.75 1.87
N THR A 23 24.41 2.07 3.15
CA THR A 23 23.40 1.49 4.00
C THR A 23 22.11 2.00 3.39
N ASP A 24 21.28 1.07 2.92
CA ASP A 24 19.90 1.38 2.56
C ASP A 24 19.36 2.26 3.69
N SER A 25 19.03 3.51 3.35
CA SER A 25 18.75 4.53 4.38
C SER A 25 17.51 4.18 5.18
N LEU A 26 16.66 3.30 4.64
CA LEU A 26 15.47 2.78 5.28
C LEU A 26 15.56 1.25 5.42
N SER A 27 15.03 0.74 6.53
CA SER A 27 14.76 -0.69 6.72
C SER A 27 13.33 -0.89 7.19
N VAL A 28 12.72 -2.02 6.80
CA VAL A 28 11.36 -2.39 7.20
C VAL A 28 11.38 -3.72 7.93
N GLU A 29 10.79 -3.73 9.12
CA GLU A 29 10.54 -4.93 9.92
C GLU A 29 9.03 -5.15 10.03
N LEU A 30 8.60 -6.39 9.81
CA LEU A 30 7.20 -6.79 10.00
C LEU A 30 7.07 -7.63 11.26
N SER A 31 5.98 -7.40 11.99
CA SER A 31 5.61 -8.19 13.16
C SER A 31 4.10 -8.43 13.20
N ALA A 32 3.70 -9.48 13.93
CA ALA A 32 2.31 -9.81 14.22
C ALA A 32 2.24 -10.32 15.66
N ALA A 33 1.06 -10.26 16.28
CA ALA A 33 0.86 -10.73 17.67
C ALA A 33 1.15 -12.23 17.86
N ALA A 34 1.06 -13.01 16.78
CA ALA A 34 1.34 -14.43 16.75
C ALA A 34 1.77 -14.85 15.33
N ASN A 35 2.33 -16.06 15.20
CA ASN A 35 2.65 -16.68 13.91
C ASN A 35 1.50 -17.55 13.36
N SER A 36 0.42 -17.69 14.13
CA SER A 36 -0.76 -18.46 13.74
C SER A 36 -2.03 -17.83 14.31
N PHE A 37 -3.07 -17.72 13.50
CA PHE A 37 -4.37 -17.18 13.87
C PHE A 37 -5.48 -18.15 13.48
N ASN A 38 -6.57 -18.14 14.25
CA ASN A 38 -7.77 -18.90 13.89
C ASN A 38 -8.54 -18.19 12.79
N SER A 39 -8.70 -16.86 12.85
CA SER A 39 -9.38 -16.09 11.79
C SER A 39 -8.42 -15.13 11.10
N VAL A 40 -8.64 -14.89 9.82
CA VAL A 40 -7.99 -13.79 9.09
C VAL A 40 -8.35 -12.42 9.68
N THR A 41 -9.52 -12.27 10.29
CA THR A 41 -9.95 -11.01 10.93
C THR A 41 -9.15 -10.68 12.19
N ASP A 42 -8.47 -11.67 12.78
CA ASP A 42 -7.63 -11.47 13.96
C ASP A 42 -6.19 -11.09 13.56
N LEU A 43 -5.86 -11.21 12.27
CA LEU A 43 -4.55 -10.92 11.74
C LEU A 43 -4.37 -9.41 11.57
N VAL A 44 -3.52 -8.86 12.43
CA VAL A 44 -3.05 -7.48 12.34
C VAL A 44 -1.53 -7.49 12.19
N LEU A 45 -1.04 -6.81 11.15
CA LEU A 45 0.38 -6.67 10.87
C LEU A 45 0.89 -5.30 11.32
N THR A 46 2.04 -5.25 11.97
CA THR A 46 2.73 -4.01 12.28
C THR A 46 3.99 -3.92 11.44
N ALA A 47 4.08 -2.88 10.61
CA ALA A 47 5.27 -2.54 9.85
C ALA A 47 6.03 -1.41 10.54
N THR A 48 7.28 -1.66 10.89
CA THR A 48 8.19 -0.68 11.48
C THR A 48 9.21 -0.25 10.43
N VAL A 49 9.23 1.05 10.11
CA VAL A 49 10.18 1.65 9.18
C VAL A 49 11.21 2.45 9.95
N SER A 50 12.48 2.10 9.81
CA SER A 50 13.59 2.76 10.49
C SER A 50 14.43 3.56 9.51
N ASN A 51 14.79 4.79 9.89
CA ASN A 51 15.75 5.60 9.15
C ASN A 51 17.15 5.41 9.72
N ASN A 52 17.96 4.61 9.04
CA ASN A 52 19.35 4.31 9.39
C ASN A 52 20.33 5.36 8.84
N GLY A 53 19.82 6.41 8.20
CA GLY A 53 20.59 7.52 7.65
C GLY A 53 20.93 8.61 8.68
N ALA A 54 21.77 9.57 8.26
CA ALA A 54 22.20 10.68 9.09
C ALA A 54 21.30 11.94 8.99
N GLN A 55 20.27 11.90 8.14
CA GLN A 55 19.35 13.02 7.90
C GLN A 55 17.90 12.53 7.97
N SER A 56 16.99 13.43 8.35
CA SER A 56 15.55 13.16 8.30
C SER A 56 15.10 12.90 6.86
N ILE A 57 14.17 11.96 6.68
CA ILE A 57 13.60 11.62 5.38
C ILE A 57 12.10 11.87 5.43
N LYS A 58 11.59 12.67 4.49
CA LYS A 58 10.16 12.88 4.26
C LYS A 58 9.69 11.94 3.15
N VAL A 59 8.72 11.08 3.42
CA VAL A 59 8.27 10.01 2.52
C VAL A 59 6.79 10.17 2.21
N LEU A 60 6.40 10.05 0.94
CA LEU A 60 4.99 9.93 0.54
C LEU A 60 4.44 8.58 1.05
N LYS A 61 3.44 8.60 1.94
CA LYS A 61 2.95 7.38 2.60
C LYS A 61 2.13 6.49 1.66
N TYR A 62 1.36 7.12 0.77
CA TYR A 62 0.38 6.51 -0.11
C TYR A 62 0.90 5.33 -0.93
N GLY A 63 0.21 4.20 -0.86
CA GLY A 63 0.57 2.98 -1.61
C GLY A 63 1.82 2.28 -1.09
N THR A 64 2.23 2.57 0.15
CA THR A 64 3.37 1.94 0.82
C THR A 64 2.94 1.44 2.21
N ILE A 65 3.80 0.67 2.89
CA ILE A 65 3.56 0.22 4.27
C ILE A 65 3.50 1.36 5.32
N LEU A 66 3.77 2.61 4.93
CA LEU A 66 3.59 3.80 5.79
C LEU A 66 2.14 4.32 5.79
N ASP A 67 1.27 3.80 4.92
CA ASP A 67 -0.15 4.16 4.87
C ASP A 67 -1.00 3.11 5.59
N GLY A 68 -1.38 3.40 6.84
CA GLY A 68 -2.28 2.57 7.64
C GLY A 68 -3.75 2.95 7.51
N ASP A 69 -4.06 4.02 6.78
CA ASP A 69 -5.42 4.59 6.72
C ASP A 69 -6.16 4.11 5.47
N LEU A 70 -5.49 4.14 4.32
CA LEU A 70 -6.11 3.77 3.05
C LEU A 70 -5.89 2.28 2.75
N PRO A 71 -6.91 1.59 2.21
CA PRO A 71 -6.82 0.18 1.88
C PRO A 71 -6.05 -0.08 0.57
N THR A 72 -4.83 0.42 0.51
CA THR A 72 -3.93 0.29 -0.65
C THR A 72 -3.07 -0.96 -0.53
N ARG A 73 -2.35 -1.29 -1.60
CA ARG A 73 -1.52 -2.50 -1.65
C ARG A 73 -0.18 -2.26 -0.94
N SER A 74 -0.21 -2.33 0.38
CA SER A 74 0.99 -2.24 1.23
C SER A 74 1.81 -3.53 1.24
N PHE A 75 1.21 -4.67 0.86
CA PHE A 75 1.87 -5.98 0.85
C PHE A 75 1.66 -6.71 -0.48
N THR A 76 2.62 -7.57 -0.81
CA THR A 76 2.40 -8.71 -1.70
C THR A 76 2.24 -9.94 -0.83
N VAL A 77 1.10 -10.61 -0.96
CA VAL A 77 0.75 -11.79 -0.17
C VAL A 77 0.81 -13.01 -1.07
N THR A 78 1.55 -14.02 -0.65
CA THR A 78 1.64 -15.29 -1.37
C THR A 78 1.26 -16.46 -0.48
N ARG A 79 0.73 -17.50 -1.10
CA ARG A 79 0.53 -18.82 -0.51
C ARG A 79 1.02 -19.86 -1.50
N ASP A 80 1.90 -20.75 -1.05
CA ASP A 80 2.48 -21.80 -1.90
C ASP A 80 3.02 -21.21 -3.23
N ASP A 81 3.75 -20.09 -3.13
CA ASP A 81 4.30 -19.27 -4.22
C ASP A 81 3.28 -18.66 -5.21
N LYS A 82 1.98 -18.74 -4.91
CA LYS A 82 0.92 -18.07 -5.69
C LYS A 82 0.48 -16.80 -4.99
N GLU A 83 0.42 -15.70 -5.75
CA GLU A 83 -0.10 -14.44 -5.24
C GLU A 83 -1.59 -14.55 -4.88
N VAL A 84 -1.95 -14.03 -3.70
CA VAL A 84 -3.34 -13.89 -3.28
C VAL A 84 -3.89 -12.60 -3.89
N ASP A 85 -5.06 -12.69 -4.52
CA ASP A 85 -5.68 -11.55 -5.20
C ASP A 85 -5.90 -10.38 -4.24
N PHE A 86 -5.41 -9.19 -4.61
CA PHE A 86 -5.63 -7.96 -3.88
C PHE A 86 -7.01 -7.35 -4.22
N THR A 87 -7.82 -7.07 -3.21
CA THR A 87 -9.21 -6.57 -3.31
C THR A 87 -9.38 -5.12 -2.85
N GLY A 88 -8.31 -4.48 -2.40
CA GLY A 88 -8.31 -3.08 -1.98
C GLY A 88 -8.38 -2.07 -3.13
N ILE A 89 -7.97 -0.84 -2.87
CA ILE A 89 -8.05 0.27 -3.83
C ILE A 89 -6.68 0.58 -4.45
N LYS A 90 -6.71 1.05 -5.70
CA LYS A 90 -5.57 1.72 -6.34
C LYS A 90 -5.84 3.22 -6.32
N ILE A 91 -4.87 3.98 -5.84
CA ILE A 91 -4.98 5.44 -5.73
C ILE A 91 -4.15 6.13 -6.79
N SER A 92 -4.66 7.28 -7.25
CA SER A 92 -3.92 8.24 -8.06
C SER A 92 -3.83 9.52 -7.25
N VAL A 93 -2.62 9.99 -7.00
CA VAL A 93 -2.35 11.13 -6.13
C VAL A 93 -2.02 12.35 -6.99
N SER A 94 -2.74 13.46 -6.77
CA SER A 94 -2.33 14.78 -7.25
C SER A 94 -1.27 15.31 -6.30
N LEU A 95 0.00 15.33 -6.71
CA LEU A 95 1.09 15.85 -5.86
C LEU A 95 0.92 17.35 -5.61
N GLU A 96 0.40 18.09 -6.60
CA GLU A 96 0.12 19.51 -6.47
C GLU A 96 -0.92 19.82 -5.38
N ASP A 97 -1.90 18.94 -5.19
CA ASP A 97 -2.94 19.08 -4.16
C ASP A 97 -2.62 18.31 -2.87
N ALA A 98 -1.51 17.57 -2.83
CA ALA A 98 -1.11 16.81 -1.66
C ALA A 98 -0.62 17.76 -0.55
N ASP A 99 -1.26 17.66 0.61
CA ASP A 99 -0.83 18.37 1.81
C ASP A 99 0.14 17.52 2.66
N GLU A 100 0.56 18.06 3.81
CA GLU A 100 1.50 17.38 4.71
C GLU A 100 0.99 16.03 5.24
N SER A 101 -0.33 15.77 5.25
CA SER A 101 -0.89 14.48 5.68
C SER A 101 -0.60 13.33 4.69
N ALA A 102 -0.22 13.66 3.45
CA ALA A 102 0.24 12.69 2.46
C ALA A 102 1.65 12.16 2.76
N TYR A 103 2.37 12.82 3.66
CA TYR A 103 3.76 12.52 3.96
C TYR A 103 3.96 12.08 5.41
N VAL A 104 5.01 11.30 5.61
CA VAL A 104 5.55 10.94 6.93
C VAL A 104 7.01 11.35 6.95
N THR A 105 7.42 12.11 7.96
CA THR A 105 8.83 12.44 8.21
C THR A 105 9.40 11.51 9.25
N ILE A 106 10.45 10.78 8.90
CA ILE A 106 11.19 9.87 9.78
C ILE A 106 12.55 10.52 10.09
N PRO A 107 12.76 11.04 11.31
CA PRO A 107 14.04 11.62 11.69
C PRO A 107 15.21 10.63 11.60
N ALA A 108 16.43 11.13 11.54
CA ALA A 108 17.63 10.29 11.53
C ALA A 108 17.71 9.42 12.79
N GLY A 109 17.89 8.11 12.62
CA GLY A 109 17.96 7.14 13.71
C GLY A 109 16.61 6.75 14.32
N GLU A 110 15.50 7.36 13.87
CA GLU A 110 14.16 7.11 14.41
C GLU A 110 13.39 6.08 13.57
N SER A 111 12.29 5.60 14.14
CA SER A 111 11.40 4.64 13.49
C SER A 111 9.94 5.03 13.60
N VAL A 112 9.14 4.63 12.60
CA VAL A 112 7.69 4.78 12.58
C VAL A 112 7.06 3.40 12.45
N ALA A 113 6.12 3.09 13.36
CA ALA A 113 5.35 1.86 13.32
C ALA A 113 3.93 2.13 12.82
N VAL A 114 3.48 1.35 11.84
CA VAL A 114 2.15 1.45 11.23
C VAL A 114 1.47 0.10 11.27
N THR A 115 0.23 0.10 11.74
CA THR A 115 -0.60 -1.10 11.85
C THR A 115 -1.47 -1.26 10.61
N HIS A 116 -1.59 -2.50 10.12
CA HIS A 116 -2.34 -2.87 8.93
C HIS A 116 -3.30 -4.02 9.23
N ASP A 117 -4.59 -3.78 9.00
CA ASP A 117 -5.59 -4.84 8.86
C ASP A 117 -5.62 -5.28 7.39
N VAL A 118 -5.20 -6.52 7.15
CA VAL A 118 -5.14 -7.08 5.79
C VAL A 118 -6.36 -7.91 5.43
N SER A 119 -7.26 -8.18 6.38
CA SER A 119 -8.33 -9.18 6.26
C SER A 119 -9.29 -8.92 5.09
N ALA A 120 -9.57 -7.65 4.80
CA ALA A 120 -10.44 -7.22 3.71
C ALA A 120 -9.67 -6.80 2.44
N LEU A 121 -8.33 -6.78 2.49
CA LEU A 121 -7.47 -6.32 1.39
C LEU A 121 -7.08 -7.43 0.42
N PHE A 122 -7.24 -8.69 0.80
CA PHE A 122 -6.90 -9.84 -0.02
C PHE A 122 -8.00 -10.90 -0.01
N ASP A 123 -8.14 -11.65 -1.10
CA ASP A 123 -9.12 -12.72 -1.23
C ASP A 123 -8.64 -14.02 -0.57
N PHE A 124 -8.59 -14.00 0.77
CA PHE A 124 -8.26 -15.18 1.58
C PHE A 124 -9.30 -16.31 1.43
N ALA A 125 -10.54 -15.97 1.09
CA ALA A 125 -11.61 -16.94 0.87
C ALA A 125 -11.31 -17.83 -0.33
N ALA A 126 -10.88 -17.23 -1.45
CA ALA A 126 -10.45 -17.97 -2.63
C ALA A 126 -9.12 -18.69 -2.42
N ALA A 127 -8.19 -18.10 -1.67
CA ALA A 127 -6.90 -18.74 -1.37
C ALA A 127 -7.05 -19.95 -0.43
N GLY A 128 -7.99 -19.91 0.52
CA GLY A 128 -8.22 -20.93 1.55
C GLY A 128 -7.29 -20.82 2.76
N LYS A 129 -7.39 -21.75 3.71
CA LYS A 129 -6.57 -21.79 4.93
C LYS A 129 -5.16 -22.31 4.68
N GLY A 130 -4.14 -21.72 5.30
CA GLY A 130 -2.75 -22.16 5.13
C GLY A 130 -1.73 -21.13 5.63
N ALA A 131 -0.47 -21.34 5.24
CA ALA A 131 0.61 -20.41 5.50
C ALA A 131 0.68 -19.33 4.41
N PHE A 132 0.63 -18.07 4.82
CA PHE A 132 0.72 -16.91 3.96
C PHE A 132 1.99 -16.15 4.23
N THR A 133 2.74 -15.82 3.18
CA THR A 133 3.95 -15.01 3.25
C THR A 133 3.63 -13.58 2.84
N PHE A 134 3.86 -12.65 3.75
CA PHE A 134 3.64 -11.23 3.60
C PHE A 134 4.96 -10.55 3.28
N THR A 135 5.08 -10.01 2.06
CA THR A 135 6.22 -9.21 1.63
C THR A 135 5.82 -7.75 1.59
N PRO A 136 6.45 -6.85 2.36
CA PRO A 136 6.09 -5.44 2.36
C PRO A 136 6.49 -4.77 1.03
N VAL A 137 5.71 -3.77 0.60
CA VAL A 137 6.10 -2.89 -0.51
C VAL A 137 7.04 -1.81 0.03
N THR A 138 8.31 -1.88 -0.38
CA THR A 138 9.45 -1.14 0.21
C THR A 138 10.02 -0.05 -0.69
N THR A 139 9.41 0.17 -1.86
CA THR A 139 9.76 1.27 -2.75
C THR A 139 9.11 2.55 -2.25
N PHE A 140 9.89 3.38 -1.56
CA PHE A 140 9.44 4.66 -1.03
C PHE A 140 9.73 5.80 -2.00
N GLN A 141 8.89 6.84 -1.97
CA GLN A 141 9.14 8.09 -2.68
C GLN A 141 9.46 9.18 -1.66
N SER A 142 10.72 9.58 -1.57
CA SER A 142 11.13 10.67 -0.69
C SER A 142 10.96 12.02 -1.35
N ALA A 143 10.37 12.96 -0.61
CA ALA A 143 10.27 14.36 -0.98
C ALA A 143 11.47 15.15 -0.46
N PRO A 144 11.89 16.22 -1.16
CA PRO A 144 12.80 17.20 -0.60
C PRO A 144 12.21 17.78 0.70
N SER A 145 13.08 17.99 1.68
CA SER A 145 12.71 18.66 2.93
C SER A 145 12.28 20.10 2.64
N ASP A 146 11.13 20.49 3.22
CA ASP A 146 10.58 21.86 3.22
C ASP A 146 10.13 22.46 1.87
N GLU A 147 10.09 21.67 0.80
CA GLU A 147 9.56 22.10 -0.50
C GLU A 147 8.24 21.41 -0.86
N LYS A 148 7.32 22.17 -1.45
CA LYS A 148 6.09 21.61 -2.01
C LYS A 148 6.43 20.78 -3.25
N VAL A 149 6.08 19.50 -3.23
CA VAL A 149 6.21 18.61 -4.38
C VAL A 149 5.04 18.87 -5.34
N ALA A 150 5.32 19.36 -6.54
CA ALA A 150 4.33 19.55 -7.59
C ALA A 150 4.40 18.46 -8.68
N ALA A 151 5.54 17.78 -8.80
CA ALA A 151 5.78 16.79 -9.85
C ALA A 151 6.57 15.58 -9.34
N ARG A 152 6.31 14.41 -9.94
CA ARG A 152 6.99 13.16 -9.60
C ARG A 152 8.50 13.22 -9.82
N SER A 153 8.98 14.07 -10.72
CA SER A 153 10.42 14.28 -10.97
C SER A 153 11.17 14.88 -9.78
N GLN A 154 10.46 15.46 -8.80
CA GLN A 154 11.04 15.98 -7.56
C GLN A 154 11.13 14.90 -6.48
N LEU A 155 10.52 13.73 -6.69
CA LEU A 155 10.59 12.61 -5.76
C LEU A 155 11.80 11.73 -6.09
N THR A 156 12.47 11.25 -5.05
CA THR A 156 13.56 10.28 -5.18
C THR A 156 13.07 8.91 -4.69
N ALA A 157 13.31 7.88 -5.49
CA ALA A 157 12.99 6.52 -5.08
C ALA A 157 14.03 6.01 -4.08
N ILE A 158 13.56 5.45 -2.96
CA ILE A 158 14.38 4.77 -1.95
C ILE A 158 13.87 3.35 -1.82
N GLU A 159 14.75 2.38 -2.02
CA GLU A 159 14.46 0.99 -1.72
C GLU A 159 14.91 0.69 -0.30
N ALA A 160 14.00 0.17 0.51
CA ALA A 160 14.32 -0.29 1.86
C ALA A 160 14.61 -1.78 1.90
N ALA A 161 15.58 -2.17 2.71
CA ALA A 161 15.77 -3.59 3.04
C ALA A 161 14.61 -4.07 3.91
N ALA A 162 14.02 -5.22 3.57
CA ALA A 162 12.93 -5.79 4.34
C ALA A 162 12.98 -7.31 4.40
N THR A 163 12.41 -7.85 5.48
CA THR A 163 12.27 -9.29 5.67
C THR A 163 10.79 -9.66 5.62
N PRO A 164 10.36 -10.58 4.73
CA PRO A 164 9.00 -11.06 4.72
C PRO A 164 8.72 -11.92 5.96
N ILE A 165 7.46 -12.03 6.36
CA ILE A 165 7.03 -12.91 7.45
C ILE A 165 5.98 -13.90 6.95
N THR A 166 5.98 -15.10 7.51
CA THR A 166 5.01 -16.15 7.17
C THR A 166 4.09 -16.41 8.36
N ILE A 167 2.79 -16.36 8.12
CA ILE A 167 1.74 -16.50 9.14
C ILE A 167 0.76 -17.59 8.71
N SER A 168 0.38 -18.46 9.66
CA SER A 168 -0.59 -19.53 9.40
C SER A 168 -2.01 -19.12 9.79
N ILE A 169 -2.99 -19.32 8.91
CA ILE A 169 -4.42 -19.17 9.21
C ILE A 169 -5.07 -20.55 9.20
N THR A 170 -5.61 -20.97 10.34
CA THR A 170 -6.07 -22.36 10.56
C THR A 170 -7.59 -22.52 10.55
N GLY A 171 -8.34 -21.43 10.73
CA GLY A 171 -9.79 -21.42 10.89
C GLY A 171 -10.50 -20.62 9.80
N ASP A 172 -11.06 -19.48 10.15
CA ASP A 172 -11.92 -18.68 9.27
C ASP A 172 -11.12 -17.83 8.28
N VAL A 173 -11.51 -17.94 7.01
CA VAL A 173 -10.99 -17.17 5.87
C VAL A 173 -12.13 -16.58 5.03
N ALA A 174 -13.34 -16.48 5.61
CA ALA A 174 -14.49 -15.94 4.92
C ALA A 174 -14.21 -14.52 4.39
N LYS A 175 -14.85 -14.20 3.27
CA LYS A 175 -14.67 -12.91 2.61
C LYS A 175 -15.10 -11.78 3.55
N VAL A 176 -14.17 -10.88 3.84
CA VAL A 176 -14.44 -9.66 4.60
C VAL A 176 -14.77 -8.54 3.62
N GLU A 177 -15.96 -7.97 3.73
CA GLU A 177 -16.39 -6.86 2.87
C GLU A 177 -15.75 -5.54 3.33
N MET A 178 -15.09 -4.83 2.40
CA MET A 178 -14.66 -3.45 2.65
C MET A 178 -15.87 -2.52 2.66
N LEU A 179 -16.38 -2.17 3.85
CA LEU A 179 -17.55 -1.30 4.01
C LEU A 179 -17.27 0.19 3.80
N SER A 180 -16.07 0.59 3.37
CA SER A 180 -15.72 2.00 3.21
C SER A 180 -16.24 2.58 1.89
N ARG A 181 -16.75 3.82 1.96
CA ARG A 181 -17.18 4.60 0.80
C ARG A 181 -15.98 4.81 -0.12
N ARG A 182 -15.98 4.16 -1.29
CA ARG A 182 -14.85 4.14 -2.24
C ARG A 182 -14.55 5.50 -2.91
N ALA A 183 -15.50 6.44 -2.88
CA ALA A 183 -15.32 7.78 -3.45
C ALA A 183 -16.15 8.84 -2.70
N THR A 184 -15.52 9.97 -2.41
CA THR A 184 -16.17 11.17 -1.87
C THR A 184 -16.17 12.23 -2.95
N ASP A 185 -17.34 12.78 -3.27
CA ASP A 185 -17.45 13.89 -4.20
C ASP A 185 -17.03 15.19 -3.53
N ILE A 186 -15.86 15.69 -3.95
CA ILE A 186 -15.21 16.93 -3.48
C ILE A 186 -15.57 18.15 -4.34
N CYS A 187 -16.53 18.04 -5.27
CA CYS A 187 -16.92 19.17 -6.10
C CYS A 187 -17.39 20.35 -5.25
N THR A 188 -16.76 21.52 -5.46
CA THR A 188 -17.11 22.77 -4.77
C THR A 188 -18.35 23.44 -5.34
N THR A 189 -18.74 23.11 -6.58
CA THR A 189 -19.96 23.62 -7.21
C THR A 189 -21.17 22.76 -6.81
N ALA A 190 -22.10 23.33 -6.05
CA ALA A 190 -23.25 22.62 -5.50
C ALA A 190 -24.10 21.85 -6.53
N SER A 191 -24.34 22.44 -7.71
CA SER A 191 -25.13 21.80 -8.78
C SER A 191 -24.40 20.63 -9.45
N ARG A 192 -23.07 20.69 -9.56
CA ARG A 192 -22.28 19.56 -10.07
C ARG A 192 -22.24 18.44 -9.04
N LYS A 193 -22.08 18.82 -7.77
CA LYS A 193 -22.10 17.88 -6.66
C LYS A 193 -23.40 17.09 -6.58
N SER A 194 -24.54 17.79 -6.60
CA SER A 194 -25.85 17.13 -6.57
C SER A 194 -26.08 16.22 -7.79
N PHE A 195 -25.62 16.63 -8.98
CA PHE A 195 -25.72 15.81 -10.18
C PHE A 195 -24.88 14.53 -10.08
N ILE A 196 -23.64 14.61 -9.58
CA ILE A 196 -22.75 13.46 -9.40
C ILE A 196 -23.30 12.51 -8.33
N ASP A 197 -23.71 13.04 -7.17
CA ASP A 197 -24.29 12.25 -6.08
C ASP A 197 -25.59 11.51 -6.54
N ALA A 198 -26.44 12.18 -7.32
CA ALA A 198 -27.64 11.57 -7.91
C ALA A 198 -27.29 10.48 -8.94
N SER A 199 -26.37 10.79 -9.87
CA SER A 199 -25.91 9.85 -10.91
C SER A 199 -25.29 8.60 -10.30
N TYR A 200 -24.52 8.75 -9.22
CA TYR A 200 -23.92 7.62 -8.49
C TYR A 200 -24.98 6.71 -7.86
N THR A 201 -26.02 7.30 -7.25
CA THR A 201 -27.13 6.54 -6.65
C THR A 201 -27.87 5.72 -7.71
N GLU A 202 -28.19 6.33 -8.85
CA GLU A 202 -28.84 5.66 -9.97
C GLU A 202 -27.96 4.55 -10.57
N ALA A 203 -26.67 4.83 -10.78
CA ALA A 203 -25.72 3.84 -11.30
C ALA A 203 -25.62 2.60 -10.38
N LYS A 204 -25.62 2.80 -9.05
CA LYS A 204 -25.62 1.68 -8.09
C LYS A 204 -26.88 0.82 -8.17
N SER A 205 -28.05 1.46 -8.34
CA SER A 205 -29.31 0.76 -8.57
C SER A 205 -29.25 -0.07 -9.84
N LEU A 206 -28.86 0.55 -10.96
CA LEU A 206 -28.73 -0.12 -12.26
C LEU A 206 -27.72 -1.28 -12.23
N ALA A 207 -26.57 -1.10 -11.58
CA ALA A 207 -25.57 -2.18 -11.41
C ALA A 207 -26.12 -3.35 -10.59
N SER A 208 -26.87 -3.07 -9.52
CA SER A 208 -27.49 -4.10 -8.68
C SER A 208 -28.58 -4.87 -9.44
N ILE A 209 -29.40 -4.17 -10.23
CA ILE A 209 -30.40 -4.77 -11.12
C ILE A 209 -29.71 -5.64 -12.18
N ALA A 210 -28.66 -5.12 -12.83
CA ALA A 210 -27.90 -5.84 -13.85
C ALA A 210 -27.26 -7.11 -13.29
N SER A 211 -26.61 -7.03 -12.13
CA SER A 211 -26.03 -8.18 -11.42
C SER A 211 -27.12 -9.23 -11.12
N SER A 212 -28.23 -8.82 -10.50
CA SER A 212 -29.35 -9.71 -10.21
C SER A 212 -29.95 -10.37 -11.46
N TYR A 213 -30.03 -9.62 -12.56
CA TYR A 213 -30.52 -10.11 -13.84
C TYR A 213 -29.58 -11.17 -14.43
N VAL A 214 -28.27 -10.88 -14.45
CA VAL A 214 -27.25 -11.81 -14.94
C VAL A 214 -27.25 -13.10 -14.14
N THR A 215 -27.33 -13.02 -12.80
CA THR A 215 -27.33 -14.19 -11.91
C THR A 215 -28.60 -15.03 -12.08
N SER A 216 -29.76 -14.42 -12.37
CA SER A 216 -31.05 -15.13 -12.46
C SER A 216 -31.40 -15.67 -13.85
N ARG A 217 -30.89 -15.07 -14.94
CA ARG A 217 -31.31 -15.40 -16.32
C ARG A 217 -30.24 -16.13 -17.15
N GLY A 218 -28.96 -15.88 -16.88
CA GLY A 218 -27.83 -16.57 -17.51
C GLY A 218 -27.71 -16.45 -19.04
N SER A 219 -26.86 -17.28 -19.65
CA SER A 219 -26.44 -17.16 -21.06
C SER A 219 -27.47 -17.58 -22.12
N SER A 220 -28.60 -18.13 -21.71
CA SER A 220 -29.72 -18.50 -22.58
C SER A 220 -30.68 -17.35 -22.85
N ASP A 221 -30.65 -16.28 -22.05
CA ASP A 221 -31.54 -15.14 -22.19
C ASP A 221 -31.15 -14.22 -23.35
N SER A 222 -32.14 -13.71 -24.08
CA SER A 222 -31.92 -12.86 -25.27
C SER A 222 -31.24 -11.52 -24.95
N LEU A 223 -31.59 -10.88 -23.83
CA LEU A 223 -30.98 -9.62 -23.42
C LEU A 223 -29.55 -9.86 -22.94
N TYR A 224 -29.31 -10.95 -22.21
CA TYR A 224 -27.95 -11.34 -21.85
C TYR A 224 -27.09 -11.56 -23.11
N ARG A 225 -27.60 -12.31 -24.10
CA ARG A 225 -26.86 -12.58 -25.34
C ARG A 225 -26.63 -11.32 -26.18
N ALA A 226 -27.52 -10.32 -26.11
CA ALA A 226 -27.36 -9.05 -26.81
C ALA A 226 -26.15 -8.25 -26.31
N TYR A 227 -25.84 -8.29 -25.01
CA TYR A 227 -24.70 -7.57 -24.43
C TYR A 227 -23.42 -8.41 -24.30
N TRP A 228 -23.52 -9.72 -24.05
CA TRP A 228 -22.34 -10.57 -23.73
C TRP A 228 -22.11 -11.76 -24.67
N GLY A 229 -22.94 -11.94 -25.70
CA GLY A 229 -22.84 -13.05 -26.66
C GLY A 229 -23.22 -14.42 -26.07
N SER A 230 -22.96 -15.49 -26.83
CA SER A 230 -23.32 -16.87 -26.47
C SER A 230 -22.22 -17.65 -25.75
N THR A 231 -21.05 -17.04 -25.52
CA THR A 231 -19.89 -17.73 -24.94
C THR A 231 -20.10 -17.93 -23.45
N ALA A 232 -20.22 -19.19 -23.03
CA ALA A 232 -20.22 -19.63 -21.65
C ALA A 232 -18.81 -19.55 -21.04
N THR A 233 -18.16 -18.38 -21.10
CA THR A 233 -17.01 -18.12 -20.25
C THR A 233 -17.54 -17.94 -18.83
N SER A 234 -17.28 -18.95 -17.99
CA SER A 234 -17.56 -19.07 -16.55
C SER A 234 -18.34 -17.89 -15.95
N HIS A 235 -19.59 -18.13 -15.54
CA HIS A 235 -20.49 -17.20 -14.85
C HIS A 235 -19.76 -16.26 -13.84
N CYS A 236 -18.76 -16.80 -13.14
CA CYS A 236 -17.93 -16.12 -12.16
C CYS A 236 -17.08 -14.93 -12.70
N GLY A 237 -16.74 -14.89 -13.99
CA GLY A 237 -15.90 -13.82 -14.57
C GLY A 237 -16.65 -12.54 -14.95
N LYS A 238 -17.94 -12.63 -15.29
CA LYS A 238 -18.76 -11.48 -15.72
C LYS A 238 -19.56 -10.87 -14.56
N GLU A 239 -19.89 -11.67 -13.55
CA GLU A 239 -20.51 -11.23 -12.29
C GLU A 239 -19.59 -10.28 -11.51
N LYS A 240 -18.27 -10.54 -11.52
CA LYS A 240 -17.25 -9.68 -10.90
C LYS A 240 -17.10 -8.29 -11.52
N HIS A 241 -17.73 -7.99 -12.66
CA HIS A 241 -17.62 -6.68 -13.31
C HIS A 241 -18.67 -5.66 -12.81
N PHE A 242 -19.73 -6.14 -12.17
CA PHE A 242 -20.86 -5.31 -11.68
C PHE A 242 -20.82 -5.05 -10.18
N ILE A 243 -19.83 -5.61 -9.47
CA ILE A 243 -19.63 -5.47 -8.02
C ILE A 243 -18.48 -4.49 -7.78
#